data_AF-A0A7Y0NSS5-F1
#
_entry.id   AF-A0A7Y0NSS5-F1
#
_cell.length_a   1.000
_cell.length_b   1.000
_cell.length_c   1.000
_cell.angle_alpha   90.00
_cell.angle_beta   90.00
_cell.angle_gamma   90.00
#
_symmetry.space_group_name_H-M   'P 1'
#
loop_
_entity.id
_entity.type
_entity.pdbx_description
1 polymer ?
#
loop_
_entity_poly.entity_id
_entity_poly.type
_entity_poly.pdbx_seq_one_letter_code
_entity_poly.pdbx_strand_id
1 'polypeptide(L)' 'MRLLKYAVLGAAAVYGFKYATKKRAADGKSLIDDFKEKVPRYVDKIRNYSEKIRQDYRQTSDLY' A
#
# COMPACT_ATOMS: atom_id res chain seq x y z
N MET A 1 -2.70 25.51 -8.15
CA MET A 1 -2.39 25.00 -6.80
C MET A 1 -2.22 23.49 -6.81
N ARG A 2 -0.98 22.99 -6.81
CA ARG A 2 -0.70 21.54 -6.85
C ARG A 2 -0.70 20.89 -5.47
N LEU A 3 -0.32 21.62 -4.42
CA LEU A 3 -0.27 21.11 -3.04
C LEU A 3 -1.63 20.59 -2.54
N LEU A 4 -2.71 21.35 -2.74
CA LEU A 4 -4.05 20.96 -2.28
C LEU A 4 -4.50 19.63 -2.89
N LYS A 5 -4.22 19.41 -4.18
CA LYS A 5 -4.56 18.15 -4.88
C LYS A 5 -3.82 16.96 -4.25
N TYR A 6 -2.53 17.11 -3.98
CA TYR A 6 -1.74 16.06 -3.32
C TYR A 6 -2.16 15.83 -1.87
N ALA A 7 -2.53 16.88 -1.14
CA ALA A 7 -3.05 16.76 0.23
C ALA A 7 -4.36 15.98 0.27
N VAL A 8 -5.28 16.25 -0.67
CA VAL A 8 -6.54 15.52 -0.80
C VAL A 8 -6.29 14.05 -1.17
N LEU A 9 -5.37 13.78 -2.09
CA LEU A 9 -4.98 12.40 -2.45
C LEU A 9 -4.36 11.65 -1.26
N GLY A 10 -3.48 12.31 -0.49
CA GLY A 10 -2.89 11.74 0.72
C GLY A 10 -3.94 11.44 1.79
N ALA A 11 -4.87 12.38 2.03
CA ALA A 11 -5.97 12.18 2.98
C ALA A 11 -6.88 11.02 2.57
N ALA A 12 -7.26 10.94 1.29
CA ALA A 12 -8.07 9.85 0.76
C ALA A 12 -7.37 8.49 0.88
N ALA A 13 -6.06 8.43 0.60
CA ALA A 13 -5.28 7.21 0.77
C ALA A 13 -5.23 6.74 2.23
N VAL A 14 -5.00 7.65 3.18
CA VAL A 14 -4.96 7.32 4.62
C VAL A 14 -6.33 6.87 5.13
N TYR A 15 -7.39 7.60 4.80
CA TYR A 15 -8.75 7.22 5.20
C TYR A 15 -9.21 5.91 4.56
N GLY A 16 -8.91 5.74 3.26
CA GLY A 16 -9.18 4.52 2.52
C GLY A 16 -8.44 3.33 3.11
N PHE A 17 -7.15 3.49 3.43
CA PHE A 17 -6.35 2.44 4.07
C PHE A 17 -6.87 2.10 5.47
N LYS A 18 -7.21 3.10 6.29
CA LYS A 18 -7.79 2.89 7.63
C LYS A 18 -9.11 2.11 7.55
N TYR A 19 -9.96 2.42 6.57
CA TYR A 19 -11.21 1.69 6.38
C TYR A 19 -10.98 0.28 5.83
N ALA A 20 -10.07 0.14 4.87
CA ALA A 20 -9.74 -1.14 4.24
C ALA A 20 -9.07 -2.13 5.21
N THR A 21 -8.26 -1.64 6.14
CA THR A 21 -7.61 -2.43 7.20
C THR A 21 -8.47 -2.62 8.44
N LYS A 22 -9.59 -1.90 8.55
CA LYS A 22 -10.52 -2.06 9.66
C LYS A 22 -11.09 -3.48 9.63
N LYS A 23 -10.94 -4.19 10.75
CA LYS A 23 -11.53 -5.52 10.94
C LYS A 23 -13.05 -5.40 11.04
N ARG A 24 -13.77 -6.22 10.28
CA ARG A 24 -15.23 -6.32 10.38
C ARG A 24 -15.60 -7.14 11.61
N ALA A 25 -16.69 -6.77 12.27
CA ALA A 25 -17.18 -7.50 13.45
C ALA A 25 -17.76 -8.89 13.11
N ALA A 26 -18.15 -9.11 11.84
CA ALA A 26 -18.78 -10.36 11.40
C ALA A 26 -17.80 -11.54 11.32
N ASP A 27 -16.58 -11.30 10.85
CA ASP A 27 -15.59 -12.35 10.55
C ASP A 27 -14.18 -12.06 11.08
N GLY A 28 -13.97 -10.88 11.70
CA GLY A 28 -12.67 -10.45 12.19
C GLY A 28 -11.64 -10.14 11.10
N LYS A 29 -12.01 -10.24 9.82
CA LYS A 29 -11.16 -9.97 8.66
C LYS A 29 -11.32 -8.52 8.20
N SER A 30 -10.28 -7.98 7.58
CA SER A 30 -10.33 -6.67 6.92
C SER A 30 -10.50 -6.82 5.41
N LEU A 31 -10.96 -5.76 4.72
CA LEU A 31 -11.08 -5.75 3.26
C LEU A 31 -9.72 -5.98 2.59
N ILE A 32 -8.62 -5.56 3.23
CA ILE A 32 -7.26 -5.81 2.75
C ILE A 32 -6.89 -7.29 2.86
N ASP A 33 -7.34 -7.98 3.90
CA ASP A 33 -7.09 -9.42 4.07
C ASP A 33 -7.84 -10.21 2.99
N ASP A 34 -9.10 -9.84 2.73
CA ASP A 34 -9.90 -10.43 1.65
C ASP A 34 -9.25 -10.19 0.28
N PHE A 35 -8.73 -8.99 0.04
CA PHE A 35 -8.05 -8.66 -1.21
C PHE A 35 -6.76 -9.48 -1.36
N LYS A 36 -5.99 -9.64 -0.29
CA LYS A 36 -4.77 -10.44 -0.27
C LYS A 36 -5.07 -11.93 -0.51
N GLU A 37 -6.14 -12.46 0.08
CA GLU A 37 -6.58 -13.85 -0.11
C GLU A 37 -7.13 -14.10 -1.52
N LYS A 38 -7.95 -13.19 -2.06
CA LYS A 38 -8.60 -13.35 -3.38
C LYS A 38 -7.69 -13.02 -4.55
N VAL A 39 -6.68 -12.17 -4.33
CA VAL A 39 -5.86 -11.60 -5.41
C VAL A 39 -4.35 -11.86 -5.18
N PRO A 40 -3.94 -13.12 -4.94
CA PRO A 40 -2.54 -13.46 -4.63
C PRO A 40 -1.59 -13.12 -5.79
N ARG A 41 -2.06 -13.27 -7.04
CA ARG A 41 -1.26 -12.98 -8.25
C ARG A 41 -0.72 -11.54 -8.29
N TYR A 42 -1.42 -10.57 -7.70
CA TYR A 42 -0.97 -9.18 -7.71
C TYR A 42 -0.06 -8.86 -6.52
N VAL A 43 -0.21 -9.60 -5.41
CA VAL A 43 0.66 -9.46 -4.23
C VAL A 43 2.11 -9.76 -4.61
N ASP A 44 2.38 -10.84 -5.34
CA ASP A 44 3.73 -11.19 -5.78
C ASP A 44 4.32 -10.14 -6.72
N LYS A 45 3.51 -9.61 -7.63
CA LYS A 45 3.95 -8.57 -8.57
C LYS A 45 4.30 -7.27 -7.86
N ILE A 46 3.48 -6.87 -6.89
CA ILE A 46 3.73 -5.68 -6.06
C ILE A 46 4.97 -5.90 -5.19
N ARG A 47 5.16 -7.09 -4.62
CA ARG A 47 6.33 -7.40 -3.78
C ARG A 47 7.63 -7.32 -4.56
N ASN A 48 7.69 -7.94 -5.75
CA ASN A 48 8.85 -7.86 -6.64
C ASN A 48 9.16 -6.42 -7.07
N TYR A 49 8.13 -5.62 -7.35
CA TYR A 49 8.32 -4.21 -7.70
C TYR A 49 8.83 -3.39 -6.51
N SER A 50 8.31 -3.66 -5.32
CA SER A 50 8.75 -3.02 -4.07
C SER A 50 10.19 -3.40 -3.70
N GLU A 51 10.58 -4.65 -3.92
CA GLU A 51 11.95 -5.14 -3.74
C GLU A 51 12.92 -4.45 -4.69
N LYS A 52 12.56 -4.27 -5.97
CA LYS A 52 13.36 -3.49 -6.94
C LYS A 52 13.55 -2.05 -6.49
N ILE A 53 12.48 -1.35 -6.13
CA ILE A 53 12.58 0.02 -5.61
C ILE A 53 13.49 0.09 -4.38
N ARG A 54 13.37 -0.89 -3.47
CA ARG A 54 14.19 -0.95 -2.26
C ARG A 54 15.67 -1.22 -2.59
N GLN A 55 15.95 -2.06 -3.57
CA GLN A 55 17.31 -2.30 -4.07
C GLN A 55 17.89 -1.03 -4.68
N ASP A 56 17.15 -0.36 -5.57
CA ASP A 56 17.59 0.90 -6.20
C ASP A 56 17.86 1.98 -5.13
N TYR A 57 16.98 2.10 -4.12
CA TYR A 57 17.18 3.03 -3.00
C TYR A 57 18.42 2.71 -2.17
N ARG A 58 18.63 1.44 -1.83
CA ARG A 58 19.83 1.02 -1.07
C ARG A 58 21.11 1.26 -1.86
N GLN A 59 21.09 0.94 -3.15
CA GLN A 59 22.23 1.16 -4.03
C GLN A 59 22.58 2.66 -4.15
N THR A 60 21.55 3.52 -4.15
CA THR A 60 21.75 4.98 -4.17
C THR A 60 22.18 5.53 -2.81
N SER A 61 21.75 4.93 -1.69
CA SER A 61 22.16 5.36 -0.34
C SER A 61 23.55 4.86 0.07
N ASP A 62 24.03 3.74 -0.47
CA ASP A 62 25.42 3.28 -0.26
C ASP A 62 26.44 4.09 -1.10
N LEU A 63 25.97 4.93 -2.03
CA LEU A 63 26.77 5.83 -2.87
C LEU A 63 26.91 7.26 -2.29
N TYR A 64 26.33 7.55 -1.12
CA TYR A 64 26.38 8.85 -0.43
C TYR A 64 26.81 8.74 1.03
#